data_AF-A0A5E4HST5-F1
#
_entry.id   AF-A0A5E4HST5-F1
#
_cell.length_a   1.000
_cell.length_b   1.000
_cell.length_c   1.000
_cell.angle_alpha   90.00
_cell.angle_beta   90.00
_cell.angle_gamma   90.00
#
_symmetry.space_group_name_H-M   'P 1'
#
loop_
_entity.id
_entity.type
_entity.pdbx_description
1 polymer ?
#
loop_
_entity_poly.entity_id
_entity_poly.type
_entity_poly.pdbx_seq_one_letter_code
_entity_poly.pdbx_strand_id
1 'polypeptide(L)'
;MIIFFAIVNIIGARPSSYIEMILTLLKTIPLVILAFLLIPHIRPENFTPFFTGNMNDFLRTVIIVYWCFTGFEISAIPADETKNKNDIHRSLIMVMLIVTFVYLFINISLMGSLGSPVIASSSAPLAKAASVAVQSSGNIMAFIGIIAMMSALNAYLLAASRVLQNISFEYSLPFVPDIGKNGTPFIAIMISAVAGASLLLFSNRFEQLAAISVITTLLPYLFICASALKMFGSLKIRIISTVGLLSTMIILVASFLYY
;
A
#
# COMPACT_ATOMS: atom_id res chain seq x y z
N MET A 1 15.93 -2.26 -9.24
CA MET A 1 14.86 -1.29 -8.87
C MET A 1 15.19 -0.55 -7.57
N ILE A 2 15.55 -1.25 -6.48
CA ILE A 2 15.91 -0.62 -5.19
C ILE A 2 17.01 0.44 -5.33
N ILE A 3 18.13 0.11 -5.97
CA ILE A 3 19.26 1.05 -6.16
C ILE A 3 18.84 2.32 -6.90
N PHE A 4 18.03 2.17 -7.96
CA PHE A 4 17.51 3.32 -8.72
C PHE A 4 16.72 4.28 -7.82
N PHE A 5 15.79 3.76 -7.03
CA PHE A 5 15.01 4.61 -6.12
C PHE A 5 15.82 5.13 -4.94
N ALA A 6 16.83 4.40 -4.46
CA ALA A 6 17.77 4.93 -3.48
C ALA A 6 18.47 6.16 -4.02
N ILE A 7 19.00 6.11 -5.25
CA ILE A 7 19.64 7.26 -5.91
C ILE A 7 18.66 8.42 -6.06
N VAL A 8 17.44 8.18 -6.54
CA VAL A 8 16.41 9.22 -6.67
C VAL A 8 16.11 9.88 -5.32
N ASN A 9 15.99 9.09 -4.25
CA ASN A 9 15.74 9.59 -2.89
C ASN A 9 16.93 10.37 -2.33
N ILE A 10 18.17 10.02 -2.70
CA ILE A 10 19.39 10.76 -2.33
C ILE A 10 19.51 12.09 -3.09
N ILE A 11 19.03 12.14 -4.34
CA ILE A 11 19.01 13.39 -5.12
C ILE A 11 18.09 14.42 -4.48
N GLY A 12 16.95 13.99 -3.94
CA GLY A 12 16.07 14.90 -3.20
C GLY A 12 14.63 14.41 -3.06
N ALA A 13 13.95 14.95 -2.04
CA ALA A 13 12.52 14.72 -1.82
C ALA A 13 11.63 15.23 -2.95
N ARG A 14 11.95 16.41 -3.50
CA ARG A 14 11.16 17.02 -4.60
C ARG A 14 11.20 16.14 -5.87
N PRO A 15 12.37 15.75 -6.42
CA PRO A 15 12.43 14.82 -7.55
C PRO A 15 11.74 13.48 -7.26
N SER A 16 11.93 12.91 -6.06
CA SER A 16 11.27 11.66 -5.67
C SER A 16 9.74 11.79 -5.68
N SER A 17 9.19 12.90 -5.17
CA SER A 17 7.76 13.19 -5.19
C SER A 17 7.21 13.38 -6.61
N TYR A 18 7.94 14.06 -7.50
CA TYR A 18 7.54 14.18 -8.91
C TYR A 18 7.51 12.83 -9.62
N ILE A 19 8.52 11.98 -9.40
CA ILE A 19 8.55 10.62 -9.95
C ILE A 19 7.38 9.81 -9.38
N GLU A 20 7.09 9.91 -8.09
CA GLU A 20 5.97 9.21 -7.47
C GLU A 20 4.62 9.62 -8.06
N MET A 21 4.44 10.92 -8.32
CA MET A 21 3.24 11.44 -8.98
C MET A 21 3.08 10.83 -10.38
N ILE A 22 4.15 10.81 -11.18
CA ILE A 22 4.13 10.22 -12.53
C ILE A 22 3.81 8.72 -12.45
N LEU A 23 4.49 7.97 -11.60
CA LEU A 23 4.26 6.53 -11.44
C LEU A 23 2.83 6.24 -10.95
N THR A 24 2.29 7.08 -10.07
CA THR A 24 0.92 6.97 -9.59
C THR A 24 -0.10 7.19 -10.71
N LEU A 25 0.12 8.16 -11.59
CA LEU A 25 -0.73 8.37 -12.76
C LEU A 25 -0.62 7.20 -13.74
N LEU A 26 0.61 6.74 -14.02
CA LEU A 26 0.90 5.65 -14.95
C LEU A 26 0.35 4.29 -14.48
N LYS A 27 0.24 4.05 -13.17
CA LYS A 27 -0.41 2.84 -12.65
C LYS A 27 -1.93 2.98 -12.57
N THR A 28 -2.44 4.14 -12.13
CA THR A 28 -3.86 4.29 -11.77
C THR A 28 -4.74 4.52 -12.99
N ILE A 29 -4.31 5.37 -13.94
CA ILE A 29 -5.11 5.69 -15.12
C ILE A 29 -5.40 4.43 -15.96
N PRO A 30 -4.40 3.58 -16.31
CA PRO A 30 -4.67 2.39 -17.09
C PRO A 30 -5.54 1.36 -16.37
N LEU A 31 -5.45 1.26 -15.03
CA LEU A 31 -6.32 0.38 -14.25
C LEU A 31 -7.78 0.83 -14.29
N VAL A 32 -8.03 2.13 -14.18
CA VAL A 32 -9.37 2.70 -14.31
C VAL A 32 -9.90 2.53 -15.73
N ILE A 33 -9.08 2.79 -16.75
CA ILE A 33 -9.45 2.55 -18.16
C ILE A 33 -9.79 1.08 -18.38
N LEU A 34 -8.97 0.15 -17.88
CA LEU A 34 -9.25 -1.28 -17.98
C LEU A 34 -10.61 -1.63 -17.37
N ALA A 35 -10.90 -1.12 -16.16
CA ALA A 35 -12.19 -1.36 -15.51
C ALA A 35 -13.36 -0.91 -16.41
N PHE A 36 -13.28 0.27 -17.03
CA PHE A 36 -14.28 0.73 -18.00
C PHE A 36 -14.38 -0.17 -19.24
N LEU A 37 -13.26 -0.60 -19.81
CA LEU A 37 -13.24 -1.48 -20.99
C LEU A 37 -13.79 -2.89 -20.71
N LEU A 38 -13.80 -3.31 -19.44
CA LEU A 38 -14.38 -4.59 -19.03
C LEU A 38 -15.90 -4.53 -18.83
N ILE A 39 -16.51 -3.34 -18.69
CA ILE A 39 -17.97 -3.20 -18.49
C ILE A 39 -18.79 -3.96 -19.54
N PRO A 40 -18.51 -3.84 -20.86
CA PRO A 40 -19.27 -4.57 -21.89
C PRO A 40 -19.13 -6.10 -21.81
N HIS A 41 -18.10 -6.58 -21.12
CA HIS A 41 -17.79 -8.00 -20.96
C HIS A 41 -18.42 -8.59 -19.69
N ILE A 42 -19.07 -7.77 -18.85
CA ILE A 42 -19.68 -8.23 -17.60
C ILE A 42 -20.87 -9.12 -17.89
N ARG A 43 -20.86 -10.31 -17.27
CA ARG A 43 -21.94 -11.30 -17.31
C ARG A 43 -22.45 -11.51 -15.87
N PRO A 44 -23.74 -11.23 -15.56
CA PRO A 44 -24.27 -11.38 -14.21
C PRO A 44 -24.05 -12.77 -13.60
N GLU A 45 -24.01 -13.81 -14.44
CA GLU A 45 -23.78 -15.19 -14.05
C GLU A 45 -22.41 -15.39 -13.39
N ASN A 46 -21.42 -14.55 -13.71
CA ASN A 46 -20.09 -14.61 -13.12
C ASN A 46 -20.07 -14.20 -11.63
N PHE A 47 -21.13 -13.54 -11.13
CA PHE A 47 -21.31 -13.25 -9.71
C PHE A 47 -22.02 -14.36 -8.95
N THR A 48 -22.43 -15.44 -9.63
CA THR A 48 -23.15 -16.57 -9.02
C THR A 48 -22.35 -17.87 -9.14
N PRO A 49 -22.12 -18.60 -8.04
CA PRO A 49 -22.40 -18.22 -6.65
C PRO A 49 -21.53 -17.05 -6.15
N PHE A 50 -22.11 -16.16 -5.34
CA PHE A 50 -21.40 -14.99 -4.79
C PHE A 50 -20.34 -15.38 -3.77
N PHE A 51 -20.59 -16.46 -3.01
CA PHE A 51 -19.71 -16.94 -1.97
C PHE A 51 -19.70 -18.47 -1.96
N THR A 52 -18.50 -19.05 -2.03
CA THR A 52 -18.28 -20.50 -2.06
C THR A 52 -17.34 -20.99 -0.96
N GLY A 53 -16.73 -20.06 -0.21
CA GLY A 53 -15.80 -20.38 0.87
C GLY A 53 -16.50 -20.70 2.19
N ASN A 54 -15.70 -20.95 3.21
CA ASN A 54 -16.16 -21.02 4.60
C ASN A 54 -15.75 -19.75 5.39
N MET A 55 -16.15 -19.67 6.67
CA MET A 55 -15.81 -18.53 7.52
C MET A 55 -14.29 -18.27 7.64
N ASN A 56 -13.48 -19.32 7.64
CA ASN A 56 -12.02 -19.18 7.73
C ASN A 56 -11.44 -18.57 6.45
N ASP A 57 -11.95 -18.98 5.28
CA ASP A 57 -11.53 -18.43 3.98
C ASP A 57 -11.91 -16.95 3.87
N PHE A 58 -13.10 -16.59 4.37
CA PHE A 58 -13.53 -15.20 4.48
C PHE A 58 -12.57 -14.37 5.34
N LEU A 59 -12.24 -14.85 6.54
CA LEU A 59 -11.34 -14.14 7.46
C LEU A 59 -9.92 -14.00 6.91
N ARG A 60 -9.38 -15.03 6.25
CA ARG A 60 -8.10 -14.95 5.53
C ARG A 60 -8.12 -13.89 4.42
N THR A 61 -9.19 -13.86 3.65
CA THR A 61 -9.38 -12.86 2.58
C THR A 61 -9.41 -11.46 3.14
N VAL A 62 -10.12 -11.22 4.26
CA VAL A 62 -10.16 -9.92 4.93
C VAL A 62 -8.76 -9.42 5.32
N ILE A 63 -7.88 -10.30 5.80
CA ILE A 63 -6.49 -9.94 6.17
C ILE A 63 -5.68 -9.51 4.94
N ILE A 64 -5.76 -10.27 3.84
CA ILE A 64 -5.07 -9.93 2.60
C ILE A 64 -5.62 -8.64 2.00
N VAL A 65 -6.94 -8.46 2.00
CA VAL A 65 -7.58 -7.22 1.51
C VAL A 65 -7.16 -6.04 2.38
N TYR A 66 -7.06 -6.23 3.70
CA TYR A 66 -6.56 -5.19 4.60
C TYR A 66 -5.14 -4.76 4.22
N TRP A 67 -4.25 -5.71 3.93
CA TRP A 67 -2.89 -5.41 3.43
C TRP A 67 -2.93 -4.48 2.21
N CYS A 68 -3.84 -4.69 1.27
CA CYS A 68 -3.99 -3.82 0.09
C CYS A 68 -4.36 -2.36 0.43
N PHE A 69 -4.94 -2.11 1.60
CA PHE A 69 -5.27 -0.75 2.08
C PHE A 69 -4.16 -0.14 2.96
N THR A 70 -3.10 -0.88 3.28
CA THR A 70 -1.95 -0.33 3.99
C THR A 70 -1.10 0.56 3.08
N GLY A 71 -0.36 1.50 3.67
CA GLY A 71 0.50 2.45 2.97
C GLY A 71 -0.10 3.85 2.82
N PHE A 72 -1.36 4.09 3.21
CA PHE A 72 -1.92 5.45 3.24
C PHE A 72 -1.24 6.33 4.29
N GLU A 73 -0.85 5.74 5.43
CA GLU A 73 -0.15 6.36 6.55
C GLU A 73 1.22 6.92 6.15
N ILE A 74 1.84 6.33 5.13
CA ILE A 74 3.14 6.75 4.61
C ILE A 74 3.09 8.19 4.10
N SER A 75 1.94 8.61 3.56
CA SER A 75 1.75 9.97 3.06
C SER A 75 1.88 11.04 4.16
N ALA A 76 1.71 10.67 5.43
CA ALA A 76 1.82 11.58 6.57
C ALA A 76 3.24 11.62 7.17
N ILE A 77 4.13 10.70 6.80
CA ILE A 77 5.50 10.63 7.37
C ILE A 77 6.34 11.88 7.01
N PRO A 78 6.39 12.35 5.75
CA PRO A 78 7.15 13.55 5.40
C PRO A 78 6.36 14.85 5.70
N ALA A 79 5.70 14.92 6.86
CA ALA A 79 4.87 16.06 7.25
C ALA A 79 5.66 17.38 7.30
N ASP A 80 6.94 17.33 7.65
CA ASP A 80 7.81 18.51 7.72
C ASP A 80 8.32 18.98 6.35
N GLU A 81 8.27 18.11 5.34
CA GLU A 81 8.59 18.44 3.95
C GLU A 81 7.34 18.95 3.18
N THR A 82 6.17 18.99 3.83
CA THR A 82 4.89 19.39 3.24
C THR A 82 4.65 20.89 3.36
N LYS A 83 4.34 21.57 2.25
CA LYS A 83 4.11 23.03 2.21
C LYS A 83 2.99 23.50 3.15
N ASN A 84 1.88 22.78 3.19
CA ASN A 84 0.72 23.11 4.02
C ASN A 84 0.29 21.87 4.80
N LYS A 85 0.51 21.88 6.11
CA LYS A 85 0.21 20.75 7.00
C LYS A 85 -1.28 20.39 7.05
N ASN A 86 -2.17 21.34 6.73
CA ASN A 86 -3.61 21.06 6.63
C ASN A 86 -3.96 20.13 5.46
N ASP A 87 -3.09 20.02 4.46
CA ASP A 87 -3.32 19.13 3.32
C ASP A 87 -3.13 17.66 3.70
N ILE A 88 -2.36 17.36 4.75
CA ILE A 88 -2.10 15.99 5.23
C ILE A 88 -3.40 15.33 5.68
N HIS A 89 -4.22 16.02 6.47
CA HIS A 89 -5.49 15.46 6.93
C HIS A 89 -6.45 15.20 5.76
N ARG A 90 -6.53 16.16 4.83
CA ARG A 90 -7.38 16.06 3.64
C ARG A 90 -6.92 14.95 2.71
N SER A 91 -5.60 14.80 2.51
CA SER A 91 -5.02 13.78 1.65
C SER A 91 -5.29 12.38 2.19
N LEU A 92 -5.16 12.15 3.50
CA LEU A 92 -5.46 10.85 4.11
C LEU A 92 -6.91 10.41 3.85
N ILE A 93 -7.88 11.31 4.02
CA ILE A 93 -9.30 11.01 3.75
C ILE A 93 -9.54 10.79 2.26
N MET A 94 -9.02 11.67 1.39
CA MET A 94 -9.21 11.55 -0.06
C MET A 94 -8.59 10.26 -0.61
N VAL A 95 -7.39 9.89 -0.17
CA VAL A 95 -6.73 8.65 -0.57
C VAL A 95 -7.59 7.45 -0.22
N MET A 96 -8.11 7.36 1.00
CA MET A 96 -8.95 6.24 1.41
C MET A 96 -10.22 6.12 0.57
N LEU A 97 -10.90 7.23 0.29
CA LEU A 97 -12.11 7.23 -0.54
C LEU A 97 -11.82 6.85 -2.00
N ILE A 98 -10.78 7.44 -2.60
CA ILE A 98 -10.40 7.19 -3.99
C ILE A 98 -9.96 5.73 -4.17
N VAL A 99 -9.10 5.23 -3.29
CA VAL A 99 -8.60 3.85 -3.35
C VAL A 99 -9.75 2.86 -3.18
N THR A 100 -10.65 3.09 -2.22
CA THR A 100 -11.83 2.23 -2.02
C THR A 100 -12.68 2.17 -3.29
N PHE A 101 -12.98 3.32 -3.89
CA PHE A 101 -13.76 3.38 -5.12
C PHE A 101 -13.07 2.63 -6.27
N VAL A 102 -11.79 2.91 -6.51
CA VAL A 102 -11.01 2.29 -7.58
C VAL A 102 -10.92 0.78 -7.39
N TYR A 103 -10.68 0.31 -6.16
CA TYR A 103 -10.59 -1.12 -5.86
C TYR A 103 -11.92 -1.83 -6.09
N LEU A 104 -13.03 -1.28 -5.60
CA LEU A 104 -14.35 -1.85 -5.85
C LEU A 104 -14.67 -1.86 -7.34
N PHE A 105 -14.40 -0.76 -8.05
CA PHE A 105 -14.70 -0.64 -9.47
C PHE A 105 -13.92 -1.67 -10.31
N ILE A 106 -12.61 -1.83 -10.04
CA ILE A 106 -11.79 -2.83 -10.71
C ILE A 106 -12.25 -4.24 -10.36
N ASN A 107 -12.51 -4.56 -9.09
CA ASN A 107 -12.92 -5.91 -8.68
C ASN A 107 -14.27 -6.31 -9.29
N ILE A 108 -15.26 -5.42 -9.28
CA ILE A 108 -16.57 -5.67 -9.91
C ILE A 108 -16.39 -5.91 -11.41
N SER A 109 -15.61 -5.07 -12.08
CA SER A 109 -15.37 -5.20 -13.53
C SER A 109 -14.61 -6.47 -13.87
N LEU A 110 -13.62 -6.86 -13.05
CA LEU A 110 -12.79 -8.04 -13.24
C LEU A 110 -13.59 -9.34 -12.96
N MET A 111 -14.24 -9.43 -11.80
CA MET A 111 -15.06 -10.60 -11.44
C MET A 111 -16.23 -10.76 -12.40
N GLY A 112 -16.92 -9.66 -12.73
CA GLY A 112 -18.05 -9.68 -13.64
C GLY A 112 -17.68 -10.11 -15.05
N SER A 113 -16.47 -9.81 -15.53
CA SER A 113 -16.04 -10.15 -16.90
C SER A 113 -15.42 -11.53 -17.04
N LEU A 114 -14.60 -11.98 -16.09
CA LEU A 114 -13.84 -13.24 -16.20
C LEU A 114 -14.41 -14.38 -15.35
N GLY A 115 -15.12 -14.07 -14.26
CA GLY A 115 -15.56 -15.04 -13.26
C GLY A 115 -14.44 -15.53 -12.32
N SER A 116 -14.84 -16.02 -11.15
CA SER A 116 -13.92 -16.46 -10.09
C SER A 116 -12.93 -17.56 -10.51
N PRO A 117 -13.32 -18.63 -11.23
CA PRO A 117 -12.39 -19.73 -11.56
C PRO A 117 -11.21 -19.28 -12.44
N VAL A 118 -11.49 -18.42 -13.43
CA VAL A 118 -10.46 -17.92 -14.35
C VAL A 118 -9.48 -17.02 -13.61
N ILE A 119 -9.98 -16.15 -12.75
CA ILE A 119 -9.16 -15.26 -11.91
C ILE A 119 -8.26 -16.09 -10.98
N ALA A 120 -8.82 -17.08 -10.29
CA ALA A 120 -8.09 -17.91 -9.33
C ALA A 120 -6.97 -18.74 -9.97
N SER A 121 -7.15 -19.17 -11.23
CA SER A 121 -6.13 -19.93 -11.98
C SER A 121 -5.00 -19.07 -12.57
N SER A 122 -5.12 -17.74 -12.52
CA SER A 122 -4.19 -16.83 -13.18
C SER A 122 -3.22 -16.19 -12.20
N SER A 123 -1.92 -16.28 -12.48
CA SER A 123 -0.89 -15.54 -11.76
C SER A 123 -0.90 -14.03 -12.08
N ALA A 124 -1.57 -13.62 -13.15
CA ALA A 124 -1.70 -12.21 -13.55
C ALA A 124 -3.13 -11.88 -14.03
N PRO A 125 -4.14 -11.88 -13.14
CA PRO A 125 -5.55 -11.75 -13.53
C PRO A 125 -5.86 -10.47 -14.30
N LEU A 126 -5.25 -9.34 -13.93
CA LEU A 126 -5.43 -8.06 -14.63
C LEU A 126 -4.87 -8.09 -16.05
N ALA A 127 -3.72 -8.73 -16.27
CA ALA A 127 -3.15 -8.90 -17.60
C ALA A 127 -4.02 -9.81 -18.46
N LYS A 128 -4.56 -10.88 -17.87
CA LYS A 128 -5.52 -11.75 -18.55
C LYS A 128 -6.79 -11.01 -18.93
N ALA A 129 -7.32 -10.17 -18.04
CA ALA A 129 -8.50 -9.36 -18.30
C ALA A 129 -8.27 -8.29 -19.36
N ALA A 130 -7.08 -7.67 -19.37
CA ALA A 130 -6.70 -6.75 -20.42
C ALA A 130 -6.76 -7.43 -21.80
N SER A 131 -6.22 -8.65 -21.94
CA SER A 131 -6.31 -9.42 -23.19
C SER A 131 -7.73 -9.77 -23.62
N VAL A 132 -8.69 -9.85 -22.68
CA VAL A 132 -10.12 -10.04 -23.00
C VAL A 132 -10.72 -8.74 -23.53
N ALA A 133 -10.43 -7.60 -22.88
CA ALA A 133 -10.95 -6.30 -23.26
C ALA A 133 -10.36 -5.77 -24.58
N VAL A 134 -9.04 -5.93 -24.76
CA VAL A 134 -8.28 -5.48 -25.92
C VAL A 134 -7.26 -6.54 -26.28
N GLN A 135 -7.37 -7.11 -27.48
CA GLN A 135 -6.48 -8.16 -27.96
C GLN A 135 -5.01 -7.75 -27.85
N SER A 136 -4.16 -8.66 -27.38
CA SER A 136 -2.71 -8.46 -27.21
C SER A 136 -2.28 -7.38 -26.19
N SER A 137 -3.20 -6.84 -25.38
CA SER A 137 -2.87 -5.81 -24.38
C SER A 137 -2.34 -6.36 -23.04
N GLY A 138 -2.38 -7.68 -22.82
CA GLY A 138 -1.93 -8.30 -21.56
C GLY A 138 -0.48 -7.98 -21.18
N ASN A 139 0.44 -7.91 -22.15
CA ASN A 139 1.83 -7.53 -21.90
C ASN A 139 1.98 -6.08 -21.43
N ILE A 140 1.15 -5.18 -21.98
CA ILE A 140 1.11 -3.77 -21.57
C ILE A 140 0.64 -3.68 -20.13
N MET A 141 -0.41 -4.42 -19.76
CA MET A 141 -0.91 -4.46 -18.40
C MET A 141 0.07 -5.09 -17.41
N ALA A 142 0.80 -6.13 -17.82
CA ALA A 142 1.89 -6.68 -17.01
C ALA A 142 3.00 -5.65 -16.75
N PHE A 143 3.36 -4.86 -17.78
CA PHE A 143 4.32 -3.76 -17.63
C PHE A 143 3.80 -2.66 -16.69
N ILE A 144 2.52 -2.32 -16.75
CA ILE A 144 1.87 -1.41 -15.79
C ILE A 144 1.96 -1.97 -14.36
N GLY A 145 1.85 -3.29 -14.18
CA GLY A 145 2.09 -3.95 -12.90
C GLY A 145 3.49 -3.70 -12.34
N ILE A 146 4.53 -3.74 -13.20
CA ILE A 146 5.90 -3.41 -12.81
C ILE A 146 6.01 -1.95 -12.37
N ILE A 147 5.37 -1.02 -13.09
CA ILE A 147 5.31 0.41 -12.72
C ILE A 147 4.65 0.59 -11.35
N ALA A 148 3.58 -0.16 -11.07
CA ALA A 148 2.91 -0.12 -9.76
C ALA A 148 3.85 -0.55 -8.62
N MET A 149 4.63 -1.62 -8.84
CA MET A 149 5.65 -2.08 -7.89
C MET A 149 6.77 -1.06 -7.69
N MET A 150 7.19 -0.38 -8.77
CA MET A 150 8.17 0.71 -8.70
C MET A 150 7.71 1.87 -7.80
N SER A 151 6.45 2.30 -7.97
CA SER A 151 5.83 3.35 -7.14
C SER A 151 5.80 2.94 -5.67
N ALA A 152 5.32 1.74 -5.36
CA ALA A 152 5.30 1.25 -3.98
C ALA A 152 6.71 1.28 -3.37
N LEU A 153 7.72 0.77 -4.09
CA LEU A 153 9.09 0.73 -3.61
C LEU A 153 9.65 2.12 -3.30
N ASN A 154 9.39 3.11 -4.15
CA ASN A 154 9.82 4.48 -3.93
C ASN A 154 9.18 5.09 -2.68
N ALA A 155 7.86 4.96 -2.55
CA ALA A 155 7.11 5.48 -1.41
C ALA A 155 7.59 4.87 -0.08
N TYR A 156 7.77 3.55 -0.02
CA TYR A 156 8.25 2.87 1.18
C TYR A 156 9.72 3.20 1.51
N LEU A 157 10.59 3.39 0.50
CA LEU A 157 11.97 3.77 0.75
C LEU A 157 12.08 5.22 1.28
N LEU A 158 11.27 6.12 0.74
CA LEU A 158 11.13 7.48 1.25
C LEU A 158 10.65 7.43 2.71
N ALA A 159 9.58 6.68 3.00
CA ALA A 159 9.02 6.51 4.33
C ALA A 159 10.05 6.01 5.35
N ALA A 160 10.68 4.86 5.05
CA ALA A 160 11.60 4.18 5.94
C ALA A 160 12.80 5.06 6.28
N SER A 161 13.35 5.78 5.28
CA SER A 161 14.46 6.70 5.51
C SER A 161 14.12 7.86 6.44
N ARG A 162 12.90 8.42 6.40
CA ARG A 162 12.46 9.49 7.31
C ARG A 162 12.18 9.01 8.71
N VAL A 163 11.55 7.83 8.85
CA VAL A 163 11.35 7.21 10.16
C VAL A 163 12.70 6.96 10.85
N LEU A 164 13.66 6.39 10.12
CA LEU A 164 14.99 6.11 10.65
C LEU A 164 15.78 7.40 10.97
N GLN A 165 15.61 8.45 10.17
CA GLN A 165 16.16 9.77 10.48
C GLN A 165 15.57 10.35 11.77
N ASN A 166 14.25 10.30 11.95
CA ASN A 166 13.58 10.80 13.16
C ASN A 166 14.04 10.05 14.41
N ILE A 167 14.15 8.71 14.34
CA ILE A 167 14.73 7.87 15.41
C ILE A 167 16.17 8.32 15.71
N SER A 168 16.97 8.61 14.69
CA SER A 168 18.34 9.07 14.90
C SER A 168 18.42 10.40 15.66
N PHE A 169 17.52 11.34 15.38
CA PHE A 169 17.47 12.61 16.08
C PHE A 169 16.98 12.45 17.52
N GLU A 170 15.96 11.60 17.73
CA GLU A 170 15.39 11.36 19.06
C GLU A 170 16.37 10.64 20.00
N TYR A 171 17.11 9.63 19.50
CA TYR A 171 18.02 8.82 20.29
C TYR A 171 19.50 9.19 20.14
N SER A 172 19.82 10.27 19.43
CA SER A 172 21.20 10.74 19.18
C SER A 172 22.13 9.65 18.64
N LEU A 173 21.61 8.79 17.75
CA LEU A 173 22.43 7.73 17.14
C LEU A 173 23.55 8.36 16.32
N PRO A 174 24.83 7.95 16.48
CA PRO A 174 25.97 8.69 15.93
C PRO A 174 26.15 8.58 14.41
N PHE A 175 25.53 7.60 13.73
CA PHE A 175 25.80 7.29 12.32
C PHE A 175 24.65 7.61 11.35
N VAL A 176 23.48 7.99 11.84
CA VAL A 176 22.26 8.22 11.04
C VAL A 176 21.80 9.70 10.93
N PRO A 177 22.32 10.72 11.66
CA PRO A 177 21.84 12.11 11.54
C PRO A 177 22.27 12.83 10.26
N ASP A 178 22.96 12.14 9.34
CA ASP A 178 23.59 12.76 8.17
C ASP A 178 22.54 13.37 7.23
N ILE A 179 22.35 14.68 7.34
CA ILE A 179 21.68 15.48 6.32
C ILE A 179 22.69 15.66 5.20
N GLY A 180 22.63 14.77 4.21
CA GLY A 180 23.50 14.86 3.04
C GLY A 180 23.32 16.19 2.30
N LYS A 181 24.21 16.48 1.35
CA LYS A 181 24.27 17.78 0.62
C LYS A 181 22.94 18.29 0.06
N ASN A 182 21.99 17.39 -0.23
CA ASN A 182 20.69 17.70 -0.81
C ASN A 182 19.55 17.79 0.22
N GLY A 183 19.86 17.79 1.53
CA GLY A 183 18.85 17.82 2.59
C GLY A 183 18.21 16.45 2.89
N THR A 184 18.81 15.35 2.42
CA THR A 184 18.25 13.99 2.50
C THR A 184 19.09 13.07 3.41
N PRO A 185 18.46 12.15 4.17
CA PRO A 185 19.20 11.27 5.08
C PRO A 185 19.89 10.12 4.32
N PHE A 186 21.10 10.36 3.81
CA PHE A 186 21.81 9.42 2.94
C PHE A 186 22.00 8.04 3.58
N ILE A 187 22.49 8.01 4.82
CA ILE A 187 22.77 6.76 5.53
C ILE A 187 21.48 6.00 5.83
N ALA A 188 20.40 6.70 6.19
CA ALA A 188 19.10 6.07 6.43
C ALA A 188 18.51 5.45 5.15
N ILE A 189 18.69 6.10 4.00
CA ILE A 189 18.27 5.57 2.68
C ILE A 189 19.07 4.30 2.37
N MET A 190 20.39 4.31 2.57
CA MET A 190 21.23 3.14 2.30
C MET A 190 20.91 1.96 3.21
N ILE A 191 20.71 2.20 4.51
CA ILE A 191 20.28 1.16 5.46
C ILE A 191 18.94 0.57 5.02
N SER A 192 17.95 1.41 4.70
CA SER A 192 16.62 0.97 4.26
C SER A 192 16.68 0.17 2.95
N ALA A 193 17.52 0.60 2.00
CA ALA A 193 17.71 -0.08 0.72
C ALA A 193 18.39 -1.46 0.90
N VAL A 194 19.44 -1.53 1.72
CA VAL A 194 20.14 -2.79 2.00
C VAL A 194 19.26 -3.75 2.78
N ALA A 195 18.53 -3.27 3.79
CA ALA A 195 17.59 -4.09 4.55
C ALA A 195 16.44 -4.62 3.67
N GLY A 196 15.87 -3.77 2.81
CA GLY A 196 14.86 -4.20 1.84
C GLY A 196 15.40 -5.22 0.83
N ALA A 197 16.64 -5.05 0.36
CA ALA A 197 17.27 -5.98 -0.56
C ALA A 197 17.64 -7.31 0.11
N SER A 198 18.08 -7.30 1.38
CA SER A 198 18.46 -8.51 2.10
C SER A 198 17.26 -9.42 2.38
N LEU A 199 16.07 -8.88 2.58
CA LEU A 199 14.84 -9.67 2.74
C LEU A 199 14.53 -10.54 1.52
N LEU A 200 14.94 -10.12 0.31
CA LEU A 200 14.80 -10.93 -0.90
C LEU A 200 15.66 -12.19 -0.90
N LEU A 201 16.70 -12.26 -0.06
CA LEU A 201 17.56 -13.44 0.08
C LEU A 201 16.93 -14.53 0.94
N PHE A 202 15.99 -14.19 1.81
CA PHE A 202 15.43 -15.10 2.83
C PHE A 202 14.02 -15.58 2.53
N SER A 203 13.22 -14.84 1.74
CA SER A 203 11.83 -15.21 1.48
C SER A 203 11.44 -15.05 0.02
N ASN A 204 10.96 -16.15 -0.57
CA ASN A 204 10.35 -16.18 -1.90
C ASN A 204 8.82 -16.38 -1.84
N ARG A 205 8.22 -16.25 -0.65
CA ARG A 205 6.77 -16.45 -0.41
C ARG A 205 6.09 -15.12 -0.13
N PHE A 206 5.41 -14.59 -1.14
CA PHE A 206 4.71 -13.31 -1.09
C PHE A 206 3.70 -13.22 0.07
N GLU A 207 2.86 -14.24 0.26
CA GLU A 207 1.81 -14.20 1.29
C GLU A 207 2.37 -14.05 2.71
N GLN A 208 3.50 -14.71 3.01
CA GLN A 208 4.14 -14.60 4.31
C GLN A 208 4.72 -13.20 4.54
N LEU A 209 5.35 -12.62 3.52
CA LEU A 209 5.86 -11.25 3.59
C LEU A 209 4.71 -10.23 3.77
N ALA A 210 3.59 -10.42 3.07
CA ALA A 210 2.40 -9.59 3.22
C ALA A 210 1.82 -9.70 4.64
N ALA A 211 1.67 -10.92 5.18
CA ALA A 211 1.18 -11.15 6.53
C ALA A 211 2.07 -10.49 7.60
N ILE A 212 3.40 -10.68 7.51
CA ILE A 212 4.36 -10.02 8.41
C ILE A 212 4.23 -8.49 8.32
N SER A 213 4.14 -7.95 7.09
CA SER A 213 3.97 -6.51 6.85
C SER A 213 2.70 -5.97 7.52
N VAL A 214 1.58 -6.70 7.45
CA VAL A 214 0.34 -6.31 8.15
C VAL A 214 0.59 -6.26 9.65
N ILE A 215 1.10 -7.34 10.25
CA ILE A 215 1.34 -7.42 11.69
C ILE A 215 2.22 -6.27 12.17
N THR A 216 3.31 -5.97 11.45
CA THR A 216 4.22 -4.87 11.80
C THR A 216 3.59 -3.49 11.64
N THR A 217 2.59 -3.34 10.76
CA THR A 217 1.87 -2.07 10.54
C THR A 217 0.76 -1.85 11.58
N LEU A 218 0.07 -2.93 12.00
CA LEU A 218 -1.00 -2.86 12.99
C LEU A 218 -0.51 -2.44 14.38
N LEU A 219 0.71 -2.80 14.76
CA LEU A 219 1.30 -2.44 16.05
C LEU A 219 1.37 -0.91 16.25
N PRO A 220 2.00 -0.12 15.35
CA PRO A 220 1.93 1.35 15.39
C PRO A 220 0.50 1.89 15.47
N TYR A 221 -0.46 1.29 14.74
CA TYR A 221 -1.85 1.75 14.76
C TYR A 221 -2.52 1.59 16.13
N LEU A 222 -2.22 0.51 16.84
CA LEU A 222 -2.68 0.33 18.22
C LEU A 222 -2.14 1.43 19.13
N PHE A 223 -0.84 1.72 19.04
CA PHE A 223 -0.22 2.75 19.85
C PHE A 223 -0.77 4.15 19.50
N ILE A 224 -1.02 4.44 18.23
CA ILE A 224 -1.62 5.70 17.79
C ILE A 224 -3.03 5.85 18.37
N CYS A 225 -3.88 4.82 18.26
CA CYS A 225 -5.25 4.86 18.79
C CYS A 225 -5.26 4.99 20.33
N ALA A 226 -4.42 4.23 21.03
CA ALA A 226 -4.29 4.31 22.48
C ALA A 226 -3.78 5.69 22.93
N SER A 227 -2.79 6.25 22.22
CA SER A 227 -2.26 7.58 22.49
C SER A 227 -3.32 8.66 22.27
N ALA A 228 -4.11 8.55 21.19
CA ALA A 228 -5.19 9.49 20.90
C ALA A 228 -6.28 9.48 21.99
N LEU A 229 -6.62 8.31 22.55
CA LEU A 229 -7.56 8.20 23.68
C LEU A 229 -7.06 8.91 24.93
N LYS A 230 -5.75 8.83 25.20
CA LYS A 230 -5.11 9.46 26.35
C LYS A 230 -4.95 10.97 26.16
N MET A 231 -4.60 11.41 24.95
CA MET A 231 -4.21 12.79 24.66
C MET A 231 -5.41 13.70 24.38
N PHE A 232 -6.49 13.18 23.79
CA PHE A 232 -7.64 14.00 23.41
C PHE A 232 -8.87 13.75 24.29
N GLY A 233 -9.45 14.84 24.81
CA GLY A 233 -10.67 14.80 25.63
C GLY A 233 -11.98 14.78 24.84
N SER A 234 -11.96 15.04 23.53
CA SER A 234 -13.20 15.16 22.74
C SER A 234 -13.90 13.80 22.54
N LEU A 235 -15.22 13.77 22.73
CA LEU A 235 -16.02 12.55 22.58
C LEU A 235 -15.89 11.94 21.18
N LYS A 236 -15.87 12.78 20.14
CA LYS A 236 -15.72 12.33 18.75
C LYS A 236 -14.41 11.57 18.53
N ILE A 237 -13.28 12.15 18.97
CA ILE A 237 -11.97 11.50 18.84
C ILE A 237 -11.93 10.22 19.68
N ARG A 238 -12.52 10.21 20.87
CA ARG A 238 -12.57 9.00 21.70
C ARG A 238 -13.31 7.86 21.03
N ILE A 239 -14.49 8.12 20.47
CA ILE A 239 -15.26 7.09 19.73
C ILE A 239 -14.44 6.56 18.55
N ILE A 240 -13.87 7.46 17.74
CA ILE A 240 -13.06 7.07 16.57
C ILE A 240 -11.87 6.21 17.00
N SER A 241 -11.13 6.64 18.03
CA SER A 241 -9.94 5.92 18.50
C SER A 241 -10.28 4.59 19.18
N THR A 242 -11.41 4.47 19.88
CA THR A 242 -11.86 3.19 20.47
C THR A 242 -12.27 2.22 19.37
N VAL A 243 -13.04 2.67 18.38
CA VAL A 243 -13.42 1.83 17.23
C VAL A 243 -12.18 1.41 16.44
N GLY A 244 -11.27 2.34 16.19
CA GLY A 244 -9.97 2.07 15.57
C GLY A 244 -9.20 1.00 16.33
N LEU A 245 -8.99 1.19 17.64
CA LEU A 245 -8.27 0.24 18.50
C LEU A 245 -8.90 -1.15 18.49
N LEU A 246 -10.23 -1.26 18.62
CA LEU A 246 -10.92 -2.56 18.58
C LEU A 246 -10.78 -3.22 17.20
N SER A 247 -10.98 -2.47 16.12
CA SER A 247 -10.86 -3.00 14.76
C SER A 247 -9.43 -3.49 14.47
N THR A 248 -8.42 -2.73 14.86
CA THR A 248 -7.00 -3.10 14.73
C THR A 248 -6.66 -4.33 15.57
N MET A 249 -7.17 -4.43 16.81
CA MET A 249 -6.99 -5.62 17.65
C MET A 249 -7.63 -6.87 17.04
N ILE A 250 -8.84 -6.75 16.51
CA ILE A 250 -9.54 -7.87 15.86
C ILE A 250 -8.72 -8.37 14.66
N ILE A 251 -8.25 -7.46 13.79
CA ILE A 251 -7.46 -7.84 12.62
C ILE A 251 -6.11 -8.41 13.05
N LEU A 252 -5.47 -7.87 14.08
CA LEU A 252 -4.20 -8.38 14.57
C LEU A 252 -4.34 -9.82 15.10
N VAL A 253 -5.35 -10.07 15.93
CA VAL A 253 -5.64 -11.42 16.46
C VAL A 253 -5.99 -12.36 15.31
N ALA A 254 -6.82 -11.94 14.35
CA ALA A 254 -7.13 -12.74 13.18
C ALA A 254 -5.87 -13.08 12.36
N SER A 255 -4.95 -12.12 12.17
CA SER A 255 -3.69 -12.36 11.47
C SER A 255 -2.84 -13.44 12.13
N PHE A 256 -2.80 -13.53 13.47
CA PHE A 256 -2.07 -14.60 14.17
C PHE A 256 -2.79 -15.95 14.20
N LEU A 257 -4.12 -15.96 14.10
CA LEU A 257 -4.91 -17.20 14.14
C LEU A 257 -4.96 -17.90 12.78
N TYR A 258 -4.90 -17.12 11.69
CA TYR A 258 -5.15 -17.62 10.34
C TYR A 258 -3.89 -17.73 9.46
N TYR A 259 -2.75 -17.21 9.92
CA TYR A 259 -1.40 -17.29 9.32
C TYR A 259 -0.35 -17.65 10.36
#